data_AF-A0A8T9B4Y4-F1
#
_entry.id   AF-A0A8T9B4Y4-F1
#
_cell.length_a   1.000
_cell.length_b   1.000
_cell.length_c   1.000
_cell.angle_alpha   90.00
_cell.angle_beta   90.00
_cell.angle_gamma   90.00
#
_symmetry.space_group_name_H-M   'P 1'
#
loop_
_entity.id
_entity.type
_entity.pdbx_description
1 polymer ?
#
loop_
_entity_poly.entity_id
_entity_poly.type
_entity_poly.pdbx_seq_one_letter_code
_entity_poly.pdbx_strand_id
1 'polypeptide(L)'
;MIQAAIDGVYADPFFASFPGQRDAFDRRLRANVQKILTIYAGKMCLHGHALEIVEDDQKPTRIFSSQYVMRSEHLQVVKDLMVECRGRELPGTFNPLVVGDLFSRQCKPWEYITQNLAEEVHEAAATTFNKMMSETCDENTRSRLMKGLIQPSLHQLRKGLKQKLDELLQPHLAIHPITYNDYLTDNVRKIQGDRHDRAFDRLSLANCGYTSESLENPTKTPVFLIPLLRALKDGTRPDVEEYSVSLAADVAAAYYKVALKKFIDDVSVNAVETCLIQRLPGVFSPDVAWDLSDEQVERLGSEDTGTVTKRAELQKKLEILEKGLNDLDAFTAQSGAQAK
;
A
#
# COMPACT_ATOMS: atom_id res chain seq x y z
N MET A 1 4.18 -5.39 -25.02
CA MET A 1 4.88 -4.63 -23.97
C MET A 1 4.09 -4.55 -22.65
N ILE A 2 2.84 -4.07 -22.64
CA ILE A 2 2.08 -3.90 -21.38
C ILE A 2 1.88 -5.20 -20.60
N GLN A 3 1.56 -6.31 -21.28
CA GLN A 3 1.42 -7.63 -20.65
C GLN A 3 2.72 -8.06 -19.95
N ALA A 4 3.86 -7.93 -20.63
CA ALA A 4 5.16 -8.24 -20.05
C ALA A 4 5.51 -7.36 -18.83
N ALA A 5 5.12 -6.07 -18.85
CA ALA A 5 5.31 -5.16 -17.71
C ALA A 5 4.45 -5.55 -16.49
N ILE A 6 3.25 -6.08 -16.74
CA ILE A 6 2.33 -6.60 -15.72
C ILE A 6 2.81 -7.94 -15.20
N ASP A 7 3.33 -8.83 -16.04
CA ASP A 7 3.79 -10.16 -15.63
C ASP A 7 5.16 -10.10 -14.95
N GLY A 8 5.84 -8.95 -15.00
CA GLY A 8 7.19 -8.77 -14.46
C GLY A 8 8.27 -9.44 -15.32
N VAL A 9 7.99 -9.67 -16.61
CA VAL A 9 8.90 -10.29 -17.57
C VAL A 9 9.61 -9.19 -18.35
N TYR A 10 10.85 -8.88 -17.96
CA TYR A 10 11.61 -7.71 -18.47
C TYR A 10 12.65 -8.05 -19.54
N ALA A 11 12.32 -8.95 -20.46
CA ALA A 11 13.24 -9.38 -21.53
C ALA A 11 13.37 -8.37 -22.68
N ASP A 12 12.36 -7.52 -22.88
CA ASP A 12 12.32 -6.53 -23.97
C ASP A 12 13.32 -5.37 -23.72
N PRO A 13 14.02 -4.86 -24.75
CA PRO A 13 14.92 -3.71 -24.64
C PRO A 13 14.29 -2.48 -23.98
N PHE A 14 12.98 -2.30 -24.10
CA PHE A 14 12.22 -1.26 -23.40
C PHE A 14 12.49 -1.25 -21.88
N PHE A 15 12.66 -2.42 -21.26
CA PHE A 15 12.90 -2.56 -19.82
C PHE A 15 14.37 -2.56 -19.42
N ALA A 16 15.29 -2.41 -20.38
CA ALA A 16 16.71 -2.32 -20.11
C ALA A 16 17.01 -1.12 -19.20
N SER A 17 18.00 -1.28 -18.32
CA SER A 17 18.47 -0.23 -17.43
C SER A 17 19.92 0.05 -17.73
N PHE A 18 20.22 1.28 -18.13
CA PHE A 18 21.59 1.74 -18.42
C PHE A 18 22.14 2.62 -17.29
N PRO A 19 23.47 2.64 -17.06
CA PRO A 19 24.08 3.55 -16.09
C PRO A 19 23.68 5.02 -16.35
N GLY A 20 23.17 5.70 -15.32
CA GLY A 20 22.71 7.08 -15.41
C GLY A 20 21.26 7.27 -15.86
N GLN A 21 20.58 6.21 -16.31
CA GLN A 21 19.16 6.26 -16.64
C GLN A 21 18.30 6.39 -15.38
N ARG A 22 17.46 7.42 -15.32
CA ARG A 22 16.62 7.69 -14.14
C ARG A 22 15.23 7.08 -14.20
N ASP A 23 14.76 6.72 -15.40
CA ASP A 23 13.37 6.27 -15.63
C ASP A 23 13.23 4.74 -15.75
N ALA A 24 14.31 3.97 -15.57
CA ALA A 24 14.28 2.52 -15.73
C ALA A 24 13.28 1.82 -14.78
N PHE A 25 13.08 2.37 -13.59
CA PHE A 25 12.10 1.87 -12.62
C PHE A 25 10.66 2.13 -13.07
N ASP A 26 10.40 3.31 -13.64
CA ASP A 26 9.07 3.73 -14.11
C ASP A 26 8.57 2.88 -15.30
N ARG A 27 9.49 2.27 -16.05
CA ARG A 27 9.18 1.34 -17.14
C ARG A 27 8.76 -0.04 -16.64
N ARG A 28 9.10 -0.41 -15.40
CA ARG A 28 8.86 -1.75 -14.80
C ARG A 28 7.65 -1.72 -13.88
N LEU A 29 6.46 -1.66 -14.48
CA LEU A 29 5.20 -1.48 -13.75
C LEU A 29 5.01 -2.45 -12.58
N ARG A 30 5.18 -3.76 -12.78
CA ARG A 30 5.04 -4.74 -11.69
C ARG A 30 5.96 -4.44 -10.51
N ALA A 31 7.22 -4.07 -10.75
CA ALA A 31 8.14 -3.71 -9.69
C ALA A 31 7.73 -2.41 -8.97
N ASN A 32 7.23 -1.43 -9.72
CA ASN A 32 6.73 -0.18 -9.14
C ASN A 32 5.51 -0.42 -8.24
N VAL A 33 4.54 -1.21 -8.71
CA VAL A 33 3.33 -1.57 -7.95
C VAL A 33 3.71 -2.34 -6.68
N GLN A 34 4.64 -3.30 -6.74
CA GLN A 34 5.11 -4.02 -5.56
C GLN A 34 5.76 -3.09 -4.52
N LYS A 35 6.54 -2.11 -4.96
CA LYS A 35 7.11 -1.08 -4.08
C LYS A 35 6.01 -0.24 -3.43
N ILE A 36 5.02 0.21 -4.22
CA ILE A 36 3.88 0.99 -3.72
C ILE A 36 3.11 0.18 -2.67
N LEU A 37 2.79 -1.09 -2.93
CA LEU A 37 2.09 -1.97 -2.00
C LEU A 37 2.89 -2.23 -0.71
N THR A 38 4.22 -2.36 -0.82
CA THR A 38 5.11 -2.48 0.34
C THR A 38 5.05 -1.23 1.23
N ILE A 39 5.11 -0.05 0.62
CA ILE A 39 4.99 1.23 1.33
C ILE A 39 3.60 1.38 1.96
N TYR A 40 2.55 1.01 1.23
CA TYR A 40 1.18 1.00 1.72
C TYR A 40 1.01 0.10 2.95
N ALA A 41 1.50 -1.14 2.90
CA ALA A 41 1.45 -2.05 4.05
C ALA A 41 2.16 -1.45 5.27
N GLY A 42 3.33 -0.82 5.08
CA GLY A 42 4.04 -0.09 6.14
C GLY A 42 3.24 1.08 6.70
N LYS A 43 2.64 1.90 5.83
CA LYS A 43 1.75 3.03 6.22
C LYS A 43 0.55 2.52 7.01
N MET A 44 -0.08 1.42 6.61
CA MET A 44 -1.22 0.82 7.31
C MET A 44 -0.81 0.29 8.69
N CYS A 45 0.35 -0.35 8.82
CA CYS A 45 0.87 -0.82 10.11
C CYS A 45 1.17 0.32 11.09
N LEU A 46 1.80 1.41 10.62
CA LEU A 46 2.24 2.52 11.48
C LEU A 46 1.15 3.58 11.71
N HIS A 47 0.35 3.86 10.70
CA HIS A 47 -0.60 4.98 10.66
C HIS A 47 -2.05 4.57 10.43
N GLY A 48 -2.33 3.26 10.26
CA GLY A 48 -3.71 2.78 10.10
C GLY A 48 -4.55 2.95 11.36
N HIS A 49 -3.94 2.95 12.55
CA HIS A 49 -4.66 3.17 13.80
C HIS A 49 -4.74 4.67 14.11
N ALA A 50 -5.91 5.15 14.51
CA ALA A 50 -6.15 6.54 14.87
C ALA A 50 -5.27 6.98 16.06
N LEU A 51 -5.24 6.17 17.12
CA LEU A 51 -4.47 6.44 18.34
C LEU A 51 -3.61 5.24 18.72
N GLU A 52 -2.33 5.47 18.98
CA GLU A 52 -1.44 4.48 19.59
C GLU A 52 -1.83 4.31 21.06
N ILE A 53 -2.21 3.09 21.46
CA ILE A 53 -2.54 2.79 22.86
C ILE A 53 -1.26 2.27 23.52
N VAL A 54 -0.76 3.01 24.50
CA VAL A 54 0.54 2.77 25.12
C VAL A 54 0.34 2.26 26.54
N GLU A 55 0.98 1.15 26.90
CA GLU A 55 0.94 0.65 28.28
C GLU A 55 1.62 1.66 29.23
N ASP A 56 1.08 1.86 30.43
CA ASP A 56 1.53 2.94 31.33
C ASP A 56 3.00 2.79 31.79
N ASP A 57 3.57 1.59 31.62
CA ASP A 57 4.97 1.27 31.90
C ASP A 57 5.89 1.39 30.67
N GLN A 58 5.37 1.87 29.53
CA GLN A 58 6.08 2.02 28.27
C GLN A 58 6.11 3.46 27.78
N LYS A 59 6.95 3.72 26.78
CA LYS A 59 7.04 5.03 26.11
C LYS A 59 6.32 4.98 24.76
N PRO A 60 5.61 6.05 24.38
CA PRO A 60 4.96 6.13 23.08
C PRO A 60 6.00 6.09 21.96
N THR A 61 5.63 5.46 20.84
CA THR A 61 6.41 5.52 19.60
C THR A 61 6.12 6.83 18.87
N ARG A 62 4.88 7.33 18.93
CA ARG A 62 4.46 8.58 18.31
C ARG A 62 4.81 9.78 19.19
N ILE A 63 5.26 10.85 18.55
CA ILE A 63 5.79 12.04 19.24
C ILE A 63 4.68 12.98 19.69
N PHE A 64 3.64 13.14 18.87
CA PHE A 64 2.57 14.10 19.14
C PHE A 64 1.53 13.50 20.08
N SER A 65 1.18 14.24 21.14
CA SER A 65 0.17 13.84 22.13
C SER A 65 -1.23 13.64 21.54
N SER A 66 -1.52 14.20 20.37
CA SER A 66 -2.78 13.95 19.65
C SER A 66 -2.85 12.59 18.96
N GLN A 67 -1.76 11.82 18.94
CA GLN A 67 -1.66 10.57 18.18
C GLN A 67 -1.50 9.31 19.03
N TYR A 68 -1.38 9.46 20.36
CA TYR A 68 -1.31 8.35 21.31
C TYR A 68 -2.17 8.63 22.54
N VAL A 69 -2.48 7.58 23.29
CA VAL A 69 -3.19 7.64 24.56
C VAL A 69 -2.59 6.61 25.50
N MET A 70 -2.39 6.98 26.77
CA MET A 70 -1.93 6.02 27.78
C MET A 70 -3.05 5.04 28.10
N ARG A 71 -2.68 3.80 28.48
CA ARG A 71 -3.63 2.72 28.69
C ARG A 71 -4.64 3.08 29.77
N SER A 72 -4.20 3.61 30.89
CA SER A 72 -5.08 4.04 31.98
C SER A 72 -6.19 5.00 31.52
N GLU A 73 -5.85 5.98 30.68
CA GLU A 73 -6.81 6.92 30.08
C GLU A 73 -7.72 6.23 29.06
N HIS A 74 -7.17 5.35 28.22
CA HIS A 74 -7.94 4.58 27.26
C HIS A 74 -8.98 3.68 27.93
N LEU A 75 -8.63 3.05 29.06
CA LEU A 75 -9.56 2.19 29.81
C LEU A 75 -10.75 2.97 30.39
N GLN A 76 -10.61 4.27 30.68
CA GLN A 76 -11.77 5.09 31.05
C GLN A 76 -12.75 5.24 29.89
N VAL A 77 -12.24 5.48 28.67
CA VAL A 77 -13.06 5.54 27.45
C VAL A 77 -13.75 4.21 27.19
N VAL A 78 -13.05 3.09 27.40
CA VAL A 78 -13.63 1.74 27.27
C VAL A 78 -14.71 1.51 28.32
N LYS A 79 -14.51 1.98 29.56
CA LYS A 79 -15.48 1.86 30.65
C LYS A 79 -16.77 2.63 30.33
N ASP A 80 -16.65 3.87 29.85
CA ASP A 80 -17.80 4.67 29.42
C ASP A 80 -18.56 3.99 28.28
N LEU A 81 -17.84 3.48 27.28
CA LEU A 81 -18.42 2.75 26.16
C LEU A 81 -19.12 1.45 26.59
N MET A 82 -18.56 0.73 27.57
CA MET A 82 -19.19 -0.46 28.15
C MET A 82 -20.51 -0.14 28.86
N VAL A 83 -20.64 1.05 29.47
CA VAL A 83 -21.89 1.51 30.07
C VAL A 83 -22.91 1.86 28.97
N GLU A 84 -22.49 2.57 27.92
CA GLU A 84 -23.34 2.95 26.79
C GLU A 84 -23.86 1.73 26.01
N CYS A 85 -23.00 0.73 25.79
CA CYS A 85 -23.35 -0.49 25.08
C CYS A 85 -23.95 -1.57 25.99
N ARG A 86 -24.27 -1.27 27.26
CA ARG A 86 -24.67 -2.28 28.25
C ARG A 86 -26.00 -2.95 27.84
N GLY A 87 -25.92 -4.25 27.60
CA GLY A 87 -27.08 -5.10 27.31
C GLY A 87 -27.58 -5.87 28.54
N ARG A 88 -27.83 -7.16 28.34
CA ARG A 88 -28.25 -8.11 29.40
C ARG A 88 -27.08 -8.92 29.99
N GLU A 89 -25.86 -8.45 29.76
CA GLU A 89 -24.61 -9.06 30.22
C GLU A 89 -24.53 -9.10 31.76
N LEU A 90 -23.91 -10.15 32.30
CA LEU A 90 -23.67 -10.27 33.74
C LEU A 90 -22.52 -9.34 34.19
N PRO A 91 -22.48 -8.93 35.48
CA PRO A 91 -21.31 -8.22 36.02
C PRO A 91 -20.02 -8.99 35.77
N GLY A 92 -18.96 -8.30 35.34
CA GLY A 92 -17.68 -8.92 34.96
C GLY A 92 -17.61 -9.43 33.53
N THR A 93 -18.66 -9.24 32.72
CA THR A 93 -18.67 -9.50 31.27
C THR A 93 -18.94 -8.22 30.50
N PHE A 94 -18.73 -8.23 29.18
CA PHE A 94 -18.94 -7.06 28.33
C PHE A 94 -19.66 -7.43 27.03
N ASN A 95 -20.42 -6.48 26.48
CA ASN A 95 -21.11 -6.65 25.22
C ASN A 95 -20.09 -6.65 24.06
N PRO A 96 -20.05 -7.66 23.17
CA PRO A 96 -19.15 -7.69 22.02
C PRO A 96 -19.22 -6.47 21.09
N LEU A 97 -20.32 -5.71 21.09
CA LEU A 97 -20.44 -4.47 20.32
C LEU A 97 -19.41 -3.40 20.71
N VAL A 98 -18.95 -3.41 21.97
CA VAL A 98 -17.86 -2.53 22.44
C VAL A 98 -16.61 -2.71 21.59
N VAL A 99 -16.29 -3.95 21.19
CA VAL A 99 -15.15 -4.26 20.33
C VAL A 99 -15.33 -3.64 18.94
N GLY A 100 -16.55 -3.69 18.40
CA GLY A 100 -16.89 -3.08 17.11
C GLY A 100 -16.72 -1.57 17.12
N ASP A 101 -17.19 -0.91 18.17
CA ASP A 101 -17.08 0.54 18.32
C ASP A 101 -15.64 1.00 18.55
N LEU A 102 -14.86 0.27 19.35
CA LEU A 102 -13.43 0.55 19.52
C LEU A 102 -12.67 0.37 18.19
N PHE A 103 -13.00 -0.69 17.45
CA PHE A 103 -12.40 -0.98 16.15
C PHE A 103 -12.72 0.11 15.11
N SER A 104 -13.98 0.52 14.99
CA SER A 104 -14.40 1.54 14.03
C SER A 104 -13.75 2.89 14.31
N ARG A 105 -13.59 3.26 15.59
CA ARG A 105 -12.84 4.46 16.01
C ARG A 105 -11.38 4.40 15.58
N GLN A 106 -10.74 3.23 15.71
CA GLN A 106 -9.34 3.05 15.35
C GLN A 106 -9.10 2.98 13.84
N CYS A 107 -10.06 2.49 13.05
CA CYS A 107 -9.89 2.30 11.60
C CYS A 107 -10.15 3.55 10.75
N LYS A 108 -10.51 4.69 11.35
CA LYS A 108 -10.76 5.95 10.60
C LYS A 108 -9.68 6.33 9.58
N PRO A 109 -8.36 6.14 9.84
CA PRO A 109 -7.33 6.45 8.86
C PRO A 109 -7.30 5.56 7.61
N TRP A 110 -7.94 4.38 7.64
CA TRP A 110 -7.83 3.39 6.57
C TRP A 110 -8.34 3.92 5.23
N GLU A 111 -9.42 4.70 5.23
CA GLU A 111 -10.01 5.30 4.04
C GLU A 111 -8.99 6.18 3.32
N TYR A 112 -8.43 7.16 4.03
CA TYR A 112 -7.47 8.11 3.46
C TYR A 112 -6.23 7.41 2.91
N ILE A 113 -5.64 6.49 3.67
CA ILE A 113 -4.42 5.78 3.26
C ILE A 113 -4.68 4.95 1.99
N THR A 114 -5.85 4.29 1.95
CA THR A 114 -6.22 3.39 0.85
C THR A 114 -6.67 4.15 -0.39
N GLN A 115 -7.33 5.30 -0.25
CA GLN A 115 -7.64 6.19 -1.37
C GLN A 115 -6.37 6.78 -1.98
N ASN A 116 -5.36 7.12 -1.17
CA ASN A 116 -4.06 7.58 -1.67
C ASN A 116 -3.31 6.46 -2.42
N LEU A 117 -3.40 5.20 -1.96
CA LEU A 117 -2.86 4.05 -2.70
C LEU A 117 -3.45 3.98 -4.13
N ALA A 118 -4.75 4.21 -4.29
CA ALA A 118 -5.39 4.21 -5.61
C ALA A 118 -4.79 5.26 -6.56
N GLU A 119 -4.43 6.43 -6.04
CA GLU A 119 -3.76 7.48 -6.80
C GLU A 119 -2.35 7.07 -7.21
N GLU A 120 -1.56 6.56 -6.26
CA GLU A 120 -0.17 6.14 -6.50
C GLU A 120 -0.10 5.04 -7.59
N VAL A 121 -1.00 4.04 -7.53
CA VAL A 121 -1.05 2.95 -8.52
C VAL A 121 -1.54 3.45 -9.89
N HIS A 122 -2.56 4.32 -9.91
CA HIS A 122 -3.05 4.91 -11.15
C HIS A 122 -1.96 5.72 -11.87
N GLU A 123 -1.20 6.53 -11.13
CA GLU A 123 -0.11 7.33 -11.66
C GLU A 123 1.02 6.45 -12.20
N ALA A 124 1.36 5.36 -11.51
CA ALA A 124 2.35 4.39 -11.99
C ALA A 124 1.93 3.75 -13.32
N ALA A 125 0.64 3.39 -13.46
CA ALA A 125 0.11 2.86 -14.71
C ALA A 125 0.14 3.91 -15.83
N ALA A 126 -0.32 5.14 -15.56
CA ALA A 126 -0.32 6.23 -16.53
C ALA A 126 1.09 6.58 -17.02
N THR A 127 2.05 6.63 -16.09
CA THR A 127 3.47 6.86 -16.40
C THR A 127 4.03 5.75 -17.28
N THR A 128 3.73 4.48 -16.95
CA THR A 128 4.18 3.33 -17.75
C THR A 128 3.65 3.40 -19.18
N PHE A 129 2.34 3.66 -19.36
CA PHE A 129 1.76 3.82 -20.69
C PHE A 129 2.41 4.96 -21.46
N ASN A 130 2.62 6.09 -20.80
CA ASN A 130 3.27 7.24 -21.42
C ASN A 130 4.68 6.90 -21.93
N LYS A 131 5.45 6.13 -21.16
CA LYS A 131 6.79 5.66 -21.53
C LYS A 131 6.75 4.66 -22.69
N MET A 132 5.81 3.73 -22.69
CA MET A 132 5.64 2.78 -23.80
C MET A 132 5.30 3.51 -25.10
N MET A 133 4.39 4.49 -25.04
CA MET A 133 4.01 5.27 -26.21
C MET A 133 5.15 6.16 -26.71
N SER A 134 6.00 6.73 -25.83
CA SER A 134 7.16 7.52 -26.26
C SER A 134 8.23 6.73 -27.01
N GLU A 135 8.28 5.41 -26.83
CA GLU A 135 9.23 4.54 -27.53
C GLU A 135 8.65 4.01 -28.85
N THR A 136 7.32 4.00 -28.98
CA THR A 136 6.63 3.41 -30.14
C THR A 136 6.15 4.47 -31.15
N CYS A 137 5.82 5.67 -30.67
CA CYS A 137 5.15 6.71 -31.43
C CYS A 137 5.91 8.04 -31.36
N ASP A 138 5.73 8.89 -32.36
CA ASP A 138 6.17 10.29 -32.30
C ASP A 138 5.36 11.09 -31.27
N GLU A 139 5.87 12.26 -30.91
CA GLU A 139 5.30 13.11 -29.85
C GLU A 139 3.83 13.52 -30.11
N ASN A 140 3.47 13.79 -31.37
CA ASN A 140 2.12 14.19 -31.73
C ASN A 140 1.15 13.02 -31.56
N THR A 141 1.45 11.88 -32.17
CA THR A 141 0.64 10.66 -32.05
C THR A 141 0.52 10.20 -30.60
N ARG A 142 1.64 10.22 -29.83
CA ARG A 142 1.67 9.91 -28.41
C ARG A 142 0.70 10.79 -27.63
N SER A 143 0.78 12.11 -27.78
CA SER A 143 -0.06 13.07 -27.06
C SER A 143 -1.55 12.83 -27.35
N ARG A 144 -1.90 12.58 -28.62
CA ARG A 144 -3.27 12.34 -29.04
C ARG A 144 -3.83 11.01 -28.54
N LEU A 145 -3.06 9.92 -28.62
CA LEU A 145 -3.45 8.61 -28.09
C LEU A 145 -3.60 8.64 -26.56
N MET A 146 -2.65 9.28 -25.87
CA MET A 146 -2.71 9.42 -24.42
C MET A 146 -3.97 10.17 -23.98
N LYS A 147 -4.25 11.33 -24.59
CA LYS A 147 -5.41 12.16 -24.23
C LYS A 147 -6.74 11.58 -24.71
N GLY A 148 -6.75 10.96 -25.89
CA GLY A 148 -7.96 10.52 -26.57
C GLY A 148 -8.49 9.16 -26.14
N LEU A 149 -7.60 8.22 -25.79
CA LEU A 149 -7.98 6.83 -25.52
C LEU A 149 -7.47 6.31 -24.17
N ILE A 150 -6.17 6.50 -23.90
CA ILE A 150 -5.51 5.86 -22.76
C ILE A 150 -5.94 6.51 -21.44
N GLN A 151 -5.82 7.83 -21.29
CA GLN A 151 -6.19 8.54 -20.06
C GLN A 151 -7.68 8.36 -19.69
N PRO A 152 -8.64 8.48 -20.63
CA PRO A 152 -10.05 8.19 -20.34
C PRO A 152 -10.26 6.77 -19.79
N SER A 153 -9.64 5.77 -20.41
CA SER A 153 -9.76 4.37 -19.99
C SER A 153 -9.11 4.12 -18.62
N LEU A 154 -7.92 4.67 -18.38
CA LEU A 154 -7.26 4.61 -17.07
C LEU A 154 -8.07 5.32 -15.97
N HIS A 155 -8.76 6.42 -16.30
CA HIS A 155 -9.63 7.11 -15.37
C HIS A 155 -10.85 6.26 -14.99
N GLN A 156 -11.43 5.52 -15.94
CA GLN A 156 -12.49 4.55 -15.64
C GLN A 156 -11.99 3.42 -14.73
N LEU A 157 -10.80 2.87 -14.97
CA LEU A 157 -10.19 1.87 -14.09
C LEU A 157 -9.94 2.43 -12.68
N ARG A 158 -9.45 3.66 -12.55
CA ARG A 158 -9.30 4.34 -11.25
C ARG A 158 -10.62 4.49 -10.52
N LYS A 159 -11.70 4.84 -11.22
CA LYS A 159 -13.04 4.92 -10.63
C LYS A 159 -13.50 3.56 -10.11
N GLY A 160 -13.33 2.50 -10.90
CA GLY A 160 -13.66 1.13 -10.51
C GLY A 160 -12.82 0.66 -9.30
N LEU A 161 -11.52 0.98 -9.28
CA LEU A 161 -10.65 0.72 -8.15
C LEU A 161 -11.18 1.38 -6.88
N LYS A 162 -11.45 2.70 -6.91
CA LYS A 162 -11.98 3.43 -5.74
C LYS A 162 -13.29 2.86 -5.22
N GLN A 163 -14.22 2.54 -6.12
CA GLN A 163 -15.48 1.89 -5.74
C GLN A 163 -15.24 0.54 -5.05
N LYS A 164 -14.29 -0.26 -5.53
CA LYS A 164 -13.93 -1.52 -4.89
C LYS A 164 -13.30 -1.32 -3.51
N LEU A 165 -12.47 -0.29 -3.35
CA LEU A 165 -11.88 0.06 -2.05
C LEU A 165 -12.95 0.46 -1.04
N ASP A 166 -13.93 1.26 -1.46
CA ASP A 166 -15.05 1.63 -0.61
C ASP A 166 -15.86 0.38 -0.21
N GLU A 167 -16.15 -0.51 -1.16
CA GLU A 167 -16.82 -1.79 -0.89
C GLU A 167 -16.07 -2.66 0.13
N LEU A 168 -14.74 -2.76 0.02
CA LEU A 168 -13.90 -3.52 0.96
C LEU A 168 -13.84 -2.87 2.35
N LEU A 169 -13.94 -1.55 2.44
CA LEU A 169 -13.86 -0.82 3.70
C LEU A 169 -15.18 -0.86 4.49
N GLN A 170 -16.33 -0.83 3.82
CA GLN A 170 -17.65 -0.76 4.46
C GLN A 170 -17.87 -1.81 5.57
N PRO A 171 -17.54 -3.12 5.38
CA PRO A 171 -17.72 -4.13 6.41
C PRO A 171 -16.96 -3.82 7.71
N HIS A 172 -15.80 -3.16 7.62
CA HIS A 172 -14.99 -2.81 8.78
C HIS A 172 -15.53 -1.61 9.57
N LEU A 173 -16.35 -0.77 8.94
CA LEU A 173 -16.90 0.43 9.59
C LEU A 173 -18.33 0.23 10.12
N ALA A 174 -19.14 -0.60 9.46
CA ALA A 174 -20.58 -0.69 9.72
C ALA A 174 -21.05 -2.02 10.32
N ILE A 175 -20.26 -3.09 10.22
CA ILE A 175 -20.66 -4.43 10.65
C ILE A 175 -19.91 -4.81 11.94
N HIS A 176 -20.57 -5.59 12.80
CA HIS A 176 -19.93 -6.10 14.01
C HIS A 176 -18.72 -6.99 13.64
N PRO A 177 -17.64 -6.96 14.44
CA PRO A 177 -16.49 -7.83 14.28
C PRO A 177 -16.85 -9.31 14.23
N ILE A 178 -16.37 -10.02 13.21
CA ILE A 178 -16.47 -11.49 13.09
C ILE A 178 -15.13 -12.02 12.61
N THR A 179 -14.56 -13.00 13.31
CA THR A 179 -13.39 -13.73 12.85
C THR A 179 -13.39 -15.15 13.40
N TYR A 180 -12.93 -16.09 12.57
CA TYR A 180 -12.65 -17.48 12.94
C TYR A 180 -11.15 -17.76 12.98
N ASN A 181 -10.34 -16.71 12.86
CA ASN A 181 -8.89 -16.81 12.88
C ASN A 181 -8.41 -17.03 14.32
N ASP A 182 -7.72 -18.16 14.54
CA ASP A 182 -7.15 -18.59 15.82
C ASP A 182 -6.15 -17.59 16.41
N TYR A 183 -5.47 -16.82 15.55
CA TYR A 183 -4.59 -15.73 15.97
C TYR A 183 -5.27 -14.68 16.85
N LEU A 184 -6.60 -14.53 16.83
CA LEU A 184 -7.28 -13.62 17.76
C LEU A 184 -6.96 -14.01 19.20
N THR A 185 -7.16 -15.29 19.54
CA THR A 185 -6.97 -15.78 20.91
C THR A 185 -5.50 -15.75 21.31
N ASP A 186 -4.59 -16.07 20.38
CA ASP A 186 -3.15 -16.00 20.62
C ASP A 186 -2.66 -14.56 20.79
N ASN A 187 -3.20 -13.61 20.03
CA ASN A 187 -2.90 -12.19 20.20
C ASN A 187 -3.38 -11.67 21.55
N VAL A 188 -4.59 -12.06 22.00
CA VAL A 188 -5.08 -11.69 23.34
C VAL A 188 -4.19 -12.28 24.43
N ARG A 189 -3.89 -13.59 24.35
CA ARG A 189 -2.98 -14.26 25.28
C ARG A 189 -1.62 -13.57 25.34
N LYS A 190 -1.06 -13.20 24.18
CA LYS A 190 0.21 -12.49 24.10
C LYS A 190 0.14 -11.12 24.77
N ILE A 191 -0.87 -10.31 24.44
CA ILE A 191 -1.04 -8.96 25.05
C ILE A 191 -1.13 -9.07 26.57
N GLN A 192 -1.92 -10.01 27.07
CA GLN A 192 -2.12 -10.23 28.50
C GLN A 192 -0.87 -10.81 29.18
N GLY A 193 -0.21 -11.77 28.54
CA GLY A 193 1.03 -12.39 29.01
C GLY A 193 2.15 -11.36 29.12
N ASP A 194 2.40 -10.61 28.05
CA ASP A 194 3.44 -9.56 28.03
C ASP A 194 3.19 -8.54 29.17
N ARG A 195 1.93 -8.16 29.44
CA ARG A 195 1.59 -7.27 30.55
C ARG A 195 1.77 -7.93 31.92
N HIS A 196 1.36 -9.18 32.05
CA HIS A 196 1.49 -9.96 33.28
C HIS A 196 2.96 -10.14 33.66
N ASP A 197 3.81 -10.52 32.71
CA ASP A 197 5.24 -10.76 32.91
C ASP A 197 5.94 -9.47 33.39
N ARG A 198 5.63 -8.32 32.77
CA ARG A 198 6.15 -7.02 33.23
C ARG A 198 5.66 -6.64 34.62
N ALA A 199 4.40 -6.89 34.93
CA ALA A 199 3.85 -6.64 36.27
C ALA A 199 4.50 -7.53 37.33
N PHE A 200 4.73 -8.81 36.99
CA PHE A 200 5.44 -9.77 37.82
C PHE A 200 6.88 -9.32 38.08
N ASP A 201 7.62 -8.96 37.04
CA ASP A 201 9.00 -8.49 37.15
C ASP A 201 9.12 -7.22 37.98
N ARG A 202 8.18 -6.29 37.83
CA ARG A 202 8.13 -5.08 38.66
C ARG A 202 7.88 -5.40 40.14
N LEU A 203 6.95 -6.31 40.44
CA LEU A 203 6.67 -6.75 41.81
C LEU A 203 7.86 -7.50 42.41
N SER A 204 8.47 -8.40 41.64
CA SER A 204 9.65 -9.15 42.03
C SER A 204 10.82 -8.21 42.32
N LEU A 205 11.12 -7.27 41.42
CA LEU A 205 12.19 -6.30 41.59
C LEU A 205 11.99 -5.45 42.86
N ALA A 206 10.77 -4.99 43.11
CA ALA A 206 10.46 -4.18 44.29
C ALA A 206 10.58 -4.94 45.63
N ASN A 207 10.31 -6.24 45.65
CA ASN A 207 10.26 -7.03 46.88
C ASN A 207 11.53 -7.85 47.16
N CYS A 208 12.23 -8.29 46.12
CA CYS A 208 13.41 -9.12 46.26
C CYS A 208 14.62 -8.67 45.42
N GLY A 209 14.48 -7.65 44.56
CA GLY A 209 15.60 -7.12 43.77
C GLY A 209 15.96 -7.98 42.54
N TYR A 210 15.13 -8.96 42.19
CA TYR A 210 15.32 -9.84 41.04
C TYR A 210 14.18 -9.70 40.03
N THR A 211 14.49 -9.95 38.76
CA THR A 211 13.52 -10.15 37.67
C THR A 211 13.63 -11.58 37.13
N SER A 212 12.70 -11.98 36.27
CA SER A 212 12.77 -13.23 35.50
C SER A 212 14.10 -13.39 34.75
N GLU A 213 14.66 -12.33 34.17
CA GLU A 213 15.97 -12.31 33.51
C GLU A 213 17.15 -12.48 34.48
N SER A 214 16.98 -12.05 35.74
CA SER A 214 18.04 -12.13 36.76
C SER A 214 18.24 -13.54 37.32
N LEU A 215 17.36 -14.49 36.98
CA LEU A 215 17.41 -15.88 37.45
C LEU A 215 18.63 -16.65 36.91
N GLU A 216 19.20 -16.23 35.79
CA GLU A 216 20.35 -16.92 35.18
C GLU A 216 21.67 -16.70 35.95
N ASN A 217 21.77 -15.62 36.74
CA ASN A 217 22.95 -15.29 37.55
C ASN A 217 22.54 -14.69 38.91
N PRO A 218 22.02 -15.49 39.85
CA PRO A 218 21.54 -14.98 41.12
C PRO A 218 22.70 -14.44 41.97
N THR A 219 22.66 -13.15 42.28
CA THR A 219 23.46 -12.58 43.39
C THR A 219 23.03 -13.22 44.71
N LYS A 220 23.95 -13.40 45.67
CA LYS A 220 23.66 -14.04 46.98
C LYS A 220 22.97 -13.08 47.97
N THR A 221 21.95 -12.35 47.56
CA THR A 221 21.19 -11.48 48.47
C THR A 221 20.06 -12.26 49.16
N PRO A 222 19.88 -12.11 50.48
CA PRO A 222 18.82 -12.80 51.20
C PRO A 222 17.44 -12.26 50.81
N VAL A 223 16.56 -13.15 50.34
CA VAL A 223 15.18 -12.82 49.96
C VAL A 223 14.23 -13.10 51.11
N PHE A 224 13.43 -12.10 51.48
CA PHE A 224 12.37 -12.27 52.47
C PHE A 224 11.14 -12.92 51.84
N LEU A 225 10.98 -14.23 52.05
CA LEU A 225 9.93 -15.03 51.40
C LEU A 225 8.50 -14.61 51.78
N ILE A 226 8.25 -14.29 53.06
CA ILE A 226 6.89 -13.96 53.53
C ILE A 226 6.36 -12.66 52.92
N PRO A 227 7.10 -11.53 52.94
CA PRO A 227 6.69 -10.31 52.24
C PRO A 227 6.48 -10.52 50.75
N LEU A 228 7.37 -11.28 50.09
CA LEU A 228 7.27 -11.59 48.67
C LEU A 228 5.98 -12.35 48.34
N LEU A 229 5.67 -13.43 49.09
CA LEU A 229 4.44 -14.21 48.87
C LEU A 229 3.17 -13.38 49.11
N ARG A 230 3.18 -12.44 50.07
CA ARG A 230 2.05 -11.51 50.27
C ARG A 230 1.92 -10.54 49.10
N ALA A 231 3.01 -9.93 48.66
CA ALA A 231 3.00 -9.01 47.53
C ALA A 231 2.54 -9.69 46.23
N LEU A 232 3.00 -10.92 45.98
CA LEU A 232 2.55 -11.72 44.83
C LEU A 232 1.06 -12.08 44.95
N LYS A 233 0.60 -12.51 46.12
CA LYS A 233 -0.82 -12.84 46.36
C LYS A 233 -1.73 -11.64 46.15
N ASP A 234 -1.34 -10.47 46.66
CA ASP A 234 -2.16 -9.26 46.53
C ASP A 234 -2.07 -8.66 45.12
N GLY A 235 -0.89 -8.70 44.49
CA GLY A 235 -0.68 -8.20 43.12
C GLY A 235 -1.30 -9.07 42.02
N THR A 236 -1.63 -10.33 42.32
CA THR A 236 -2.31 -11.25 41.38
C THR A 236 -3.81 -11.36 41.64
N ARG A 237 -4.35 -10.63 42.62
CA ARG A 237 -5.77 -10.67 42.94
C ARG A 237 -6.57 -10.06 41.78
N PRO A 238 -7.52 -10.80 41.17
CA PRO A 238 -8.32 -10.26 40.09
C PRO A 238 -9.34 -9.25 40.61
N ASP A 239 -9.37 -8.07 40.01
CA ASP A 239 -10.53 -7.18 40.06
C ASP A 239 -11.43 -7.49 38.87
N VAL A 240 -12.64 -7.98 39.13
CA VAL A 240 -13.54 -8.48 38.09
C VAL A 240 -14.05 -7.37 37.17
N GLU A 241 -14.28 -6.17 37.70
CA GLU A 241 -14.78 -5.04 36.91
C GLU A 241 -13.65 -4.49 36.05
N GLU A 242 -12.48 -4.23 36.63
CA GLU A 242 -11.32 -3.75 35.87
C GLU A 242 -10.85 -4.78 34.83
N TYR A 243 -10.92 -6.07 35.15
CA TYR A 243 -10.58 -7.14 34.22
C TYR A 243 -11.47 -7.12 32.99
N SER A 244 -12.78 -6.92 33.15
CA SER A 244 -13.72 -6.90 32.02
C SER A 244 -13.44 -5.74 31.04
N VAL A 245 -13.08 -4.56 31.57
CA VAL A 245 -12.70 -3.38 30.78
C VAL A 245 -11.37 -3.61 30.06
N SER A 246 -10.37 -4.14 30.77
CA SER A 246 -9.06 -4.47 30.18
C SER A 246 -9.19 -5.53 29.09
N LEU A 247 -10.03 -6.55 29.31
CA LEU A 247 -10.28 -7.63 28.35
C LEU A 247 -10.94 -7.10 27.08
N ALA A 248 -11.94 -6.22 27.19
CA ALA A 248 -12.57 -5.61 26.02
C ALA A 248 -11.55 -4.83 25.17
N ALA A 249 -10.67 -4.07 25.81
CA ALA A 249 -9.59 -3.34 25.14
C ALA A 249 -8.57 -4.28 24.47
N ASP A 250 -8.19 -5.36 25.15
CA ASP A 250 -7.23 -6.36 24.63
C ASP A 250 -7.80 -7.13 23.45
N VAL A 251 -9.08 -7.53 23.51
CA VAL A 251 -9.80 -8.18 22.40
C VAL A 251 -9.91 -7.23 21.21
N ALA A 252 -10.22 -5.95 21.42
CA ALA A 252 -10.26 -4.95 20.35
C ALA A 252 -8.90 -4.74 19.69
N ALA A 253 -7.82 -4.63 20.47
CA ALA A 253 -6.47 -4.52 19.95
C ALA A 253 -6.03 -5.78 19.17
N ALA A 254 -6.40 -6.96 19.67
CA ALA A 254 -6.11 -8.23 19.00
C ALA A 254 -6.90 -8.39 17.69
N TYR A 255 -8.19 -8.06 17.70
CA TYR A 255 -9.03 -8.09 16.50
C TYR A 255 -8.53 -7.10 15.45
N TYR A 256 -8.14 -5.88 15.86
CA TYR A 256 -7.57 -4.89 14.96
C TYR A 256 -6.36 -5.44 14.20
N LYS A 257 -5.43 -6.13 14.89
CA LYS A 257 -4.26 -6.76 14.24
C LYS A 257 -4.65 -7.80 13.18
N VAL A 258 -5.69 -8.60 13.43
CA VAL A 258 -6.17 -9.61 12.48
C VAL A 258 -6.82 -8.94 11.27
N ALA A 259 -7.74 -8.01 11.51
CA ALA A 259 -8.47 -7.30 10.48
C ALA A 259 -7.54 -6.46 9.59
N LEU A 260 -6.55 -5.79 10.18
CA LEU A 260 -5.57 -4.99 9.45
C LEU A 260 -4.80 -5.81 8.41
N LYS A 261 -4.27 -6.97 8.81
CA LYS A 261 -3.54 -7.86 7.90
C LYS A 261 -4.42 -8.31 6.74
N LYS A 262 -5.61 -8.80 7.07
CA LYS A 262 -6.59 -9.23 6.07
C LYS A 262 -6.94 -8.10 5.10
N PHE A 263 -7.20 -6.90 5.61
CA PHE A 263 -7.58 -5.76 4.78
C PHE A 263 -6.45 -5.34 3.83
N ILE A 264 -5.19 -5.33 4.29
CA ILE A 264 -4.03 -5.04 3.43
C ILE A 264 -3.95 -6.05 2.27
N ASP A 265 -4.11 -7.34 2.56
CA ASP A 265 -4.07 -8.40 1.56
C ASP A 265 -5.26 -8.30 0.58
N ASP A 266 -6.47 -8.10 1.10
CA ASP A 266 -7.70 -7.96 0.32
C ASP A 266 -7.64 -6.75 -0.61
N VAL A 267 -7.15 -5.60 -0.15
CA VAL A 267 -6.95 -4.40 -0.98
C VAL A 267 -5.93 -4.67 -2.10
N SER A 268 -4.81 -5.32 -1.75
CA SER A 268 -3.75 -5.61 -2.71
C SER A 268 -4.25 -6.52 -3.84
N VAL A 269 -4.95 -7.60 -3.51
CA VAL A 269 -5.40 -8.61 -4.48
C VAL A 269 -6.73 -8.23 -5.13
N ASN A 270 -7.75 -7.96 -4.34
CA ASN A 270 -9.12 -7.83 -4.85
C ASN A 270 -9.40 -6.46 -5.45
N ALA A 271 -8.63 -5.43 -5.07
CA ALA A 271 -8.77 -4.09 -5.62
C ALA A 271 -7.64 -3.77 -6.61
N VAL A 272 -6.39 -3.69 -6.15
CA VAL A 272 -5.27 -3.25 -6.99
C VAL A 272 -5.03 -4.21 -8.16
N GLU A 273 -4.83 -5.51 -7.89
CA GLU A 273 -4.59 -6.48 -8.96
C GLU A 273 -5.82 -6.62 -9.87
N THR A 274 -6.99 -6.89 -9.28
CA THR A 274 -8.17 -7.29 -10.05
C THR A 274 -8.84 -6.13 -10.79
N CYS A 275 -8.93 -4.94 -10.19
CA CYS A 275 -9.67 -3.82 -10.78
C CYS A 275 -8.80 -2.92 -11.66
N LEU A 276 -7.48 -2.87 -11.42
CA LEU A 276 -6.57 -2.03 -12.19
C LEU A 276 -5.58 -2.88 -12.99
N ILE A 277 -4.66 -3.58 -12.35
CA ILE A 277 -3.51 -4.21 -13.01
C ILE A 277 -3.91 -5.21 -14.10
N GLN A 278 -4.81 -6.16 -13.78
CA GLN A 278 -5.27 -7.17 -14.72
C GLN A 278 -6.17 -6.60 -15.84
N ARG A 279 -6.67 -5.36 -15.68
CA ARG A 279 -7.50 -4.67 -16.68
C ARG A 279 -6.70 -3.77 -17.62
N LEU A 280 -5.45 -3.48 -17.29
CA LEU A 280 -4.58 -2.62 -18.11
C LEU A 280 -4.39 -3.11 -19.56
N PRO A 281 -4.32 -4.43 -19.88
CA PRO A 281 -4.23 -4.86 -21.27
C PRO A 281 -5.43 -4.42 -22.13
N GLY A 282 -6.61 -4.25 -21.52
CA GLY A 282 -7.82 -3.76 -22.18
C GLY A 282 -7.86 -2.24 -22.41
N VAL A 283 -6.89 -1.48 -21.87
CA VAL A 283 -6.82 -0.02 -22.07
C VAL A 283 -6.48 0.33 -23.52
N PHE A 284 -5.65 -0.49 -24.16
CA PHE A 284 -5.28 -0.34 -25.57
C PHE A 284 -4.96 -1.73 -26.13
N SER A 285 -5.99 -2.41 -26.63
CA SER A 285 -5.92 -3.74 -27.22
C SER A 285 -6.17 -3.70 -28.74
N PRO A 286 -5.85 -4.78 -29.48
CA PRO A 286 -6.21 -4.88 -30.89
C PRO A 286 -7.71 -4.65 -31.16
N ASP A 287 -8.58 -5.13 -30.27
CA ASP A 287 -10.04 -4.94 -30.40
C ASP A 287 -10.42 -3.46 -30.27
N VAL A 288 -9.84 -2.75 -29.29
CA VAL A 288 -10.05 -1.30 -29.12
C VAL A 288 -9.57 -0.54 -30.35
N ALA A 289 -8.47 -0.96 -30.96
CA ALA A 289 -7.95 -0.35 -32.18
C ALA A 289 -8.85 -0.64 -33.40
N TRP A 290 -9.44 -1.83 -33.46
CA TRP A 290 -10.37 -2.24 -34.52
C TRP A 290 -11.69 -1.46 -34.47
N ASP A 291 -12.16 -1.11 -33.27
CA ASP A 291 -13.42 -0.36 -33.08
C ASP A 291 -13.28 1.15 -33.35
N LEU A 292 -12.09 1.65 -33.71
CA LEU A 292 -11.90 3.06 -34.05
C LEU A 292 -12.48 3.37 -35.44
N SER A 293 -13.30 4.44 -35.53
CA SER A 293 -13.79 4.93 -36.82
C SER A 293 -12.68 5.61 -37.63
N ASP A 294 -12.86 5.71 -38.95
CA ASP A 294 -11.91 6.38 -39.84
C ASP A 294 -11.62 7.82 -39.39
N GLU A 295 -12.63 8.56 -38.92
CA GLU A 295 -12.46 9.92 -38.41
C GLU A 295 -11.65 9.94 -37.11
N GLN A 296 -11.81 8.92 -36.25
CA GLN A 296 -11.01 8.80 -35.02
C GLN A 296 -9.57 8.47 -35.33
N VAL A 297 -9.32 7.57 -36.30
CA VAL A 297 -7.98 7.22 -36.77
C VAL A 297 -7.30 8.44 -37.37
N GLU A 298 -7.97 9.18 -38.25
CA GLU A 298 -7.42 10.40 -38.85
C GLU A 298 -7.12 11.46 -37.77
N ARG A 299 -8.01 11.63 -36.80
CA ARG A 299 -7.78 12.56 -35.69
C ARG A 299 -6.60 12.14 -34.81
N LEU A 300 -6.41 10.85 -34.55
CA LEU A 300 -5.37 10.35 -33.65
C LEU A 300 -4.00 10.24 -34.33
N GLY A 301 -3.97 9.84 -35.60
CA GLY A 301 -2.75 9.53 -36.35
C GLY A 301 -2.36 10.54 -37.42
N SER A 302 -3.10 11.63 -37.62
CA SER A 302 -2.68 12.65 -38.59
C SER A 302 -1.40 13.33 -38.18
N GLU A 303 -0.51 13.42 -39.16
CA GLU A 303 0.81 14.02 -39.01
C GLU A 303 0.72 15.50 -38.63
N ASP A 304 1.73 15.95 -37.90
CA ASP A 304 1.85 17.38 -37.64
C ASP A 304 2.24 18.12 -38.93
N THR A 305 1.69 19.32 -39.13
CA THR A 305 1.97 20.12 -40.34
C THR A 305 3.45 20.49 -40.45
N GLY A 306 4.16 20.64 -39.32
CA GLY A 306 5.60 20.82 -39.28
C GLY A 306 6.38 19.58 -39.73
N THR A 307 5.87 18.38 -39.44
CA THR A 307 6.49 17.12 -39.89
C THR A 307 6.30 16.93 -41.40
N VAL A 308 5.10 17.24 -41.91
CA VAL A 308 4.80 17.18 -43.35
C VAL A 308 5.70 18.13 -44.14
N THR A 309 5.81 19.39 -43.71
CA THR A 309 6.66 20.39 -44.39
C THR A 309 8.13 20.00 -44.33
N LYS A 310 8.62 19.56 -43.17
CA LYS A 310 10.01 19.14 -43.01
C LYS A 310 10.36 17.91 -43.85
N ARG A 311 9.45 16.95 -43.99
CA ARG A 311 9.63 15.81 -44.90
C ARG A 311 9.78 16.29 -46.33
N ALA A 312 8.90 17.17 -46.80
CA ALA A 312 8.97 17.71 -48.16
C ALA A 312 10.30 18.44 -48.43
N GLU A 313 10.79 19.23 -47.46
CA GLU A 313 12.10 19.90 -47.56
C GLU A 313 13.27 18.92 -47.61
N LEU A 314 13.28 17.90 -46.74
CA LEU A 314 14.33 16.90 -46.69
C LEU A 314 14.37 16.05 -47.96
N GLN A 315 13.20 15.68 -48.49
CA GLN A 315 13.09 14.90 -49.71
C GLN A 315 13.63 15.69 -50.92
N LYS A 316 13.32 16.98 -51.01
CA LYS A 316 13.90 17.86 -52.02
C LYS A 316 15.43 17.99 -51.89
N LYS A 317 15.96 18.06 -50.67
CA LYS A 317 17.42 18.07 -50.45
C LYS A 317 18.06 16.76 -50.89
N LEU A 318 17.43 15.63 -50.58
CA LEU A 318 17.89 14.31 -50.95
C LEU A 318 17.95 14.15 -52.47
N GLU A 319 16.89 14.55 -53.20
CA GLU A 319 16.87 14.55 -54.67
C GLU A 319 18.01 15.37 -55.28
N ILE A 320 18.29 16.55 -54.73
CA ILE A 320 19.40 17.41 -55.19
C ILE A 320 20.75 16.73 -54.95
N LEU A 321 20.93 16.11 -53.79
CA LEU A 321 22.18 15.43 -53.44
C LEU A 321 22.41 14.17 -54.28
N GLU A 322 21.37 13.36 -54.52
CA GLU A 322 21.44 12.19 -55.39
C GLU A 322 21.78 12.57 -56.83
N LYS A 323 21.17 13.64 -57.35
CA LYS A 323 21.50 14.15 -58.68
C LYS A 323 22.96 14.61 -58.74
N GLY A 324 23.41 15.37 -57.74
CA GLY A 324 24.81 15.79 -57.66
C GLY A 324 25.80 14.63 -57.57
N LEU A 325 25.45 13.56 -56.84
CA LEU A 325 26.26 12.33 -56.78
C LEU A 325 26.33 11.65 -58.15
N ASN A 326 25.20 11.48 -58.83
CA ASN A 326 25.15 10.87 -60.15
C ASN A 326 25.98 11.66 -61.19
N ASP A 327 25.94 12.98 -61.14
CA ASP A 327 26.72 13.85 -62.03
C ASP A 327 28.24 13.69 -61.78
N LEU A 328 28.66 13.55 -60.51
CA LEU A 328 30.05 13.31 -60.14
C LEU A 328 30.53 11.90 -60.54
N ASP A 329 29.69 10.89 -60.36
CA ASP A 329 29.98 9.51 -60.79
C ASP A 329 30.12 9.42 -62.32
N ALA A 330 29.26 10.13 -63.07
CA ALA A 330 29.40 10.25 -64.51
C ALA A 330 30.71 10.93 -64.94
N PHE A 331 31.12 11.97 -64.21
CA PHE A 331 32.38 12.68 -64.48
C PHE A 331 33.61 11.82 -64.20
N THR A 332 33.62 11.07 -63.10
CA THR A 332 34.74 10.17 -62.75
C THR A 332 34.84 8.98 -63.71
N ALA A 333 33.71 8.43 -64.18
CA ALA A 333 33.68 7.39 -65.21
C ALA A 333 34.25 7.87 -66.55
N GLN A 334 33.98 9.12 -66.95
CA GLN A 334 34.56 9.73 -68.16
C GLN A 334 36.06 10.02 -68.00
N SER A 335 36.48 10.45 -66.82
CA SER A 335 37.88 10.73 -66.51
C SER A 335 38.76 9.47 -66.51
N GLY A 336 38.22 8.32 -66.09
CA GLY A 336 38.91 7.02 -66.17
C GLY A 336 39.01 6.44 -67.58
N ALA A 337 38.10 6.81 -68.49
CA ALA A 337 38.13 6.40 -69.89
C ALA A 337 39.11 7.20 -70.75
N GLN A 338 39.48 8.43 -70.34
CA GLN A 338 40.49 9.26 -71.00
C GLN A 338 41.93 8.98 -70.53
N ALA A 339 42.13 8.14 -69.50
CA ALA A 339 43.43 7.80 -68.93
C ALA A 339 43.98 6.41 -69.36
N LYS A 340 43.38 5.79 -70.38
CA LYS A 340 43.91 4.62 -71.11
C LYS A 340 44.22 5.02 -72.53
#